data_AF-A0A944D4D7-F1
#
_entry.id   AF-A0A944D4D7-F1
#
_cell.length_a   1.000
_cell.length_b   1.000
_cell.length_c   1.000
_cell.angle_alpha   90.00
_cell.angle_beta   90.00
_cell.angle_gamma   90.00
#
_symmetry.space_group_name_H-M   'P 1'
#
loop_
_entity.id
_entity.type
_entity.pdbx_description
1 polymer ?
#
loop_
_entity_poly.entity_id
_entity_poly.type
_entity_poly.pdbx_seq_one_letter_code
_entity_poly.pdbx_strand_id
1 'polypeptide(L)' 'ATKRVKVETGYEVSVPLFIKEGEKIRINTESGEYVERAND' A
#
# COMPACT_ATOMS: atom_id res chain seq x y z
N ALA A 1 4.09 -0.16 -13.73
CA ALA A 1 2.89 -0.98 -13.42
C ALA A 1 2.72 -1.01 -11.90
N THR A 2 1.50 -0.83 -11.41
CA THR A 2 1.13 -1.00 -10.00
C THR A 2 0.44 -2.35 -9.84
N LYS A 3 0.56 -2.96 -8.65
CA LYS A 3 -0.21 -4.13 -8.26
C LYS A 3 -1.25 -3.73 -7.22
N ARG A 4 -2.45 -4.29 -7.32
CA ARG A 4 -3.46 -4.17 -6.26
C ARG A 4 -3.13 -5.16 -5.15
N VAL A 5 -3.06 -4.66 -3.92
CA VAL A 5 -2.84 -5.46 -2.71
C VAL A 5 -3.93 -5.16 -1.70
N LYS A 6 -4.28 -6.15 -0.90
CA LYS A 6 -5.21 -6.00 0.21
C LYS A 6 -4.42 -5.76 1.49
N VAL A 7 -4.70 -4.66 2.19
CA VAL A 7 -4.11 -4.40 3.51
C VAL A 7 -4.85 -5.20 4.60
N GLU A 8 -4.27 -5.28 5.79
CA GLU A 8 -4.81 -6.05 6.93
C GLU A 8 -6.24 -5.62 7.32
N THR A 9 -6.57 -4.34 7.13
CA THR A 9 -7.92 -3.81 7.37
C THR A 9 -8.95 -4.23 6.31
N GLY A 10 -8.51 -4.89 5.25
CA GLY A 10 -9.35 -5.39 4.15
C GLY A 10 -9.50 -4.43 2.96
N TYR A 11 -8.89 -3.25 3.02
CA TYR A 11 -8.91 -2.26 1.93
C TYR A 11 -7.96 -2.65 0.78
N GLU A 12 -8.35 -2.39 -0.47
CA GLU A 12 -7.53 -2.66 -1.65
C GLU A 12 -6.82 -1.39 -2.13
N VAL A 13 -5.49 -1.41 -2.17
CA VAL A 13 -4.67 -0.27 -2.60
C VAL A 13 -3.73 -0.67 -3.72
N SER A 14 -3.51 0.25 -4.67
CA SER A 14 -2.54 0.07 -5.75
C SER A 14 -1.15 0.49 -5.29
N VAL A 15 -0.23 -0.47 -5.20
CA VAL A 15 1.15 -0.24 -4.75
C VAL A 15 2.16 -0.56 -5.85
N PRO A 16 3.39 -0.04 -5.77
CA PRO A 16 4.46 -0.43 -6.68
C PRO A 16 4.80 -1.93 -6.61
N LEU A 17 5.31 -2.49 -7.71
CA LEU A 17 5.65 -3.92 -7.81
C LEU A 17 6.71 -4.39 -6.80
N PHE A 18 7.54 -3.49 -6.28
CA PHE A 18 8.63 -3.83 -5.35
C PHE A 18 8.18 -4.02 -3.89
N ILE A 19 6.97 -3.58 -3.52
CA ILE A 19 6.44 -3.74 -2.16
C ILE A 19 6.13 -5.22 -1.91
N LYS A 20 6.60 -5.78 -0.78
CA LYS A 20 6.34 -7.17 -0.40
C LYS A 20 5.31 -7.27 0.74
N GLU A 21 4.74 -8.46 0.91
CA GLU A 21 3.88 -8.76 2.06
C GLU A 21 4.68 -8.62 3.37
N GLY A 22 4.07 -8.02 4.39
CA GLY A 22 4.73 -7.69 5.66
C GLY A 22 5.43 -6.33 5.69
N GLU A 23 5.52 -5.61 4.57
CA GLU A 23 6.03 -4.24 4.55
C GLU A 23 4.98 -3.22 4.98
N LYS A 24 5.41 -2.20 5.71
CA LYS A 24 4.56 -1.08 6.08
C LYS A 24 4.53 -0.05 4.94
N ILE A 25 3.33 0.32 4.54
CA ILE A 25 3.08 1.36 3.55
C ILE A 25 2.21 2.45 4.17
N ARG A 26 2.46 3.70 3.80
CA ARG A 26 1.61 4.81 4.17
C ARG A 26 0.61 5.05 3.05
N ILE A 27 -0.67 5.03 3.40
CA ILE A 27 -1.78 5.27 2.48
C ILE A 27 -2.53 6.53 2.92
N ASN A 28 -3.05 7.27 1.95
CA ASN A 28 -3.97 8.37 2.20
C ASN A 28 -5.35 7.76 2.45
N THR A 29 -5.90 7.95 3.64
CA THR A 29 -7.22 7.41 4.01
C THR A 29 -8.38 8.16 3.36
N GLU A 30 -8.15 9.37 2.87
CA GLU A 30 -9.17 10.20 2.21
C GLU A 30 -9.27 9.85 0.71
N SER A 31 -8.13 9.72 0.02
CA SER A 31 -8.11 9.33 -1.41
C SER A 31 -8.01 7.82 -1.65
N GLY A 32 -7.57 7.04 -0.66
CA GLY A 32 -7.34 5.60 -0.80
C GLY A 32 -6.03 5.24 -1.51
N GLU A 33 -5.18 6.22 -1.78
CA GLU A 33 -3.99 6.03 -2.60
C GLU A 33 -2.76 5.74 -1.75
N TYR A 34 -1.84 4.97 -2.33
CA TYR A 34 -0.51 4.79 -1.77
C TYR A 34 0.26 6.12 -1.81
N VAL A 35 0.86 6.51 -0.68
CA VAL A 35 1.67 7.73 -0.56
C VAL A 35 3.15 7.38 -0.61
N GLU A 36 3.60 6.54 0.31
CA GLU A 36 5.02 6.21 0.48
C GLU A 36 5.23 4.86 1.18
N ARG A 37 6.45 4.32 1.07
CA ARG A 37 6.87 3.13 1.81
C ARG A 37 7.39 3.59 3.16
N ALA A 38 6.80 3.10 4.24
CA ALA A 38 7.33 3.36 5.56
C ALA A 38 8.56 2.45 5.76
N ASN A 39 9.75 3.04 5.65
CA ASN A 39 10.98 2.40 6.15
C ASN A 39 11.04 2.68 7.66
N ASP A 40 10.79 1.66 8.47
CA ASP A 40 11.19 1.60 9.87
C ASP A 40 12.40 0.68 9.98
#